data_AF-A0A932ZXI1-F1
#
_entry.id   AF-A0A932ZXI1-F1
#
_cell.length_a   1.000
_cell.length_b   1.000
_cell.length_c   1.000
_cell.angle_alpha   90.00
_cell.angle_beta   90.00
_cell.angle_gamma   90.00
#
_symmetry.space_group_name_H-M   'P 1'
#
loop_
_entity.id
_entity.type
_entity.pdbx_description
1 polymer ?
#
loop_
_entity_poly.entity_id
_entity_poly.type
_entity_poly.pdbx_seq_one_letter_code
_entity_poly.pdbx_strand_id
1 'polypeptide(L)' 'MDDQTLWEAVAARDARWDGRFVYAVRSTGVYCRPSCPSRRPGRAQVRFFPLPELAEAEGFRPCRRCHPRRADWDPRLD' A
#
# COMPACT_ATOMS: atom_id res chain seq x y z
N MET A 1 -4.41 -4.71 -13.66
CA MET A 1 -3.25 -5.07 -12.82
C MET A 1 -3.75 -6.14 -11.88
N ASP A 2 -3.25 -7.36 -12.02
CA ASP A 2 -3.80 -8.51 -11.30
C ASP A 2 -3.42 -8.50 -9.83
N ASP A 3 -4.37 -8.92 -9.00
CA ASP A 3 -4.26 -9.05 -7.55
C ASP A 3 -3.04 -9.88 -7.12
N GLN A 4 -2.63 -10.85 -7.94
CA GLN A 4 -1.44 -11.67 -7.69
C GLN A 4 -0.15 -10.87 -7.90
N THR A 5 -0.03 -10.12 -9.00
CA THR A 5 1.16 -9.30 -9.29
C THR A 5 1.34 -8.20 -8.24
N LEU A 6 0.24 -7.57 -7.82
CA LEU A 6 0.26 -6.58 -6.74
C LEU A 6 0.75 -7.19 -5.42
N TRP A 7 0.31 -8.42 -5.13
CA TRP A 7 0.78 -9.14 -3.95
C TRP A 7 2.25 -9.52 -4.04
N GLU A 8 2.72 -9.99 -5.19
CA GLU A 8 4.13 -10.32 -5.41
C GLU A 8 5.03 -9.10 -5.18
N ALA A 9 4.63 -7.93 -5.67
CA ALA A 9 5.33 -6.66 -5.41
C ALA A 9 5.41 -6.33 -3.91
N VAL A 10 4.29 -6.48 -3.17
CA VAL A 10 4.27 -6.29 -1.70
C VAL A 10 5.12 -7.35 -0.99
N ALA A 11 5.06 -8.61 -1.43
CA ALA A 11 5.81 -9.71 -0.84
C ALA A 11 7.31 -9.52 -1.05
N ALA A 12 7.72 -9.04 -2.23
CA ALA A 12 9.10 -8.72 -2.59
C ALA A 12 9.60 -7.39 -1.99
N ARG A 13 8.71 -6.54 -1.46
CA ARG A 13 9.00 -5.15 -1.06
C ARG A 13 9.62 -4.34 -2.20
N ASP A 14 9.11 -4.54 -3.41
CA ASP A 14 9.66 -3.91 -4.60
C ASP A 14 9.29 -2.42 -4.65
N ALA A 15 10.29 -1.56 -4.42
CA ALA A 15 10.15 -0.12 -4.45
C ALA A 15 9.81 0.45 -5.83
N ARG A 16 9.98 -0.32 -6.91
CA ARG A 16 9.57 0.08 -8.27
C ARG A 16 8.05 0.22 -8.41
N TRP A 17 7.31 -0.35 -7.47
CA TRP A 17 5.86 -0.26 -7.39
C TRP A 17 5.40 0.81 -6.40
N ASP A 18 6.31 1.45 -5.66
CA ASP A 18 5.96 2.63 -4.89
C ASP A 18 5.47 3.72 -5.86
N GLY A 19 4.43 4.46 -5.49
CA GLY A 19 3.75 5.40 -6.38
C GLY A 19 2.77 4.75 -7.38
N ARG A 20 2.76 3.43 -7.58
CA ARG A 20 1.77 2.79 -8.47
C ARG A 20 0.48 2.38 -7.78
N PHE A 21 0.57 1.99 -6.51
CA PHE A 21 -0.59 1.58 -5.71
C PHE A 21 -0.25 1.56 -4.20
N VAL A 22 -1.29 1.42 -3.37
CA VAL A 22 -1.17 1.07 -1.94
C VAL A 22 -1.87 -0.23 -1.65
N TYR A 23 -1.44 -0.86 -0.57
CA TYR A 23 -2.17 -1.97 0.02
C TYR A 23 -2.65 -1.59 1.42
N ALA A 24 -3.89 -1.94 1.74
CA ALA A 24 -4.49 -1.76 3.04
C ALA A 24 -4.70 -3.09 3.75
N VAL A 25 -4.49 -3.09 5.05
CA VAL A 25 -4.60 -4.27 5.91
C VAL A 25 -5.85 -4.17 6.75
N ARG A 26 -6.80 -5.07 6.51
CA ARG A 26 -8.12 -5.09 7.16
C ARG A 26 -8.05 -5.27 8.68
N SER A 27 -7.13 -6.08 9.20
CA SER A 27 -7.00 -6.28 10.66
C SER A 27 -6.55 -5.04 11.41
N THR A 28 -5.68 -4.23 10.81
CA THR A 28 -5.11 -3.06 11.49
C THR A 28 -5.77 -1.75 11.10
N GLY A 29 -6.54 -1.75 10.00
CA GLY A 29 -7.09 -0.51 9.43
C GLY A 29 -6.01 0.43 8.92
N VAL A 30 -4.84 -0.10 8.50
CA VAL A 30 -3.70 0.69 8.04
C VAL A 30 -3.38 0.37 6.59
N TYR A 31 -3.09 1.41 5.79
CA TYR A 31 -2.56 1.25 4.44
C TYR A 31 -1.10 1.67 4.32
N CYS A 32 -0.39 0.99 3.42
CA CYS A 32 1.06 1.04 3.24
C CYS A 32 1.42 1.07 1.76
N ARG A 33 2.65 1.51 1.47
CA ARG A 33 3.31 1.35 0.17
C ARG A 33 3.90 -0.06 0.01
N PRO A 34 4.06 -0.59 -1.21
CA PRO A 34 4.56 -1.95 -1.43
C PRO A 34 5.96 -2.20 -0.84
N SER A 35 6.87 -1.22 -0.81
CA SER A 35 8.19 -1.36 -0.17
C SER A 35 8.19 -1.31 1.37
N CYS A 36 7.03 -1.20 2.02
CA CYS A 36 6.96 -0.95 3.46
C CYS A 36 7.75 -1.99 4.27
N PRO A 37 8.66 -1.56 5.18
CA PRO A 37 9.46 -2.47 6.00
C PRO A 37 8.66 -3.16 7.11
N SER A 38 7.37 -2.81 7.28
CA SER A 38 6.50 -3.40 8.30
C SER A 38 6.35 -4.92 8.11
N ARG A 39 5.90 -5.60 9.17
CA ARG A 39 5.60 -7.04 9.12
C ARG A 39 4.53 -7.28 8.07
N ARG A 40 4.79 -8.23 7.15
CA ARG A 40 3.86 -8.57 6.09
C ARG A 40 2.55 -9.11 6.69
N PRO A 41 1.39 -8.54 6.33
CA PRO A 41 0.09 -9.10 6.70
C PRO A 41 -0.15 -10.43 5.97
N GLY A 42 -1.15 -11.20 6.40
CA GLY A 42 -1.63 -12.32 5.60
C GLY A 42 -2.37 -11.82 4.34
N ARG A 43 -2.16 -12.47 3.18
CA ARG A 43 -2.76 -12.09 1.89
C ARG A 43 -4.27 -11.86 1.96
N ALA A 44 -4.99 -12.70 2.69
CA ALA A 44 -6.45 -12.63 2.85
C ALA A 44 -6.93 -11.34 3.55
N GLN A 45 -6.05 -10.65 4.27
CA GLN A 45 -6.36 -9.41 4.95
C GLN A 45 -5.98 -8.16 4.13
N VAL A 46 -5.46 -8.35 2.92
CA VAL A 46 -4.96 -7.27 2.08
C VAL A 46 -5.96 -6.88 1.02
N ARG A 47 -6.22 -5.58 0.90
CA ARG A 47 -6.88 -4.95 -0.23
C ARG A 47 -5.91 -4.01 -0.93
N PHE A 48 -6.01 -3.89 -2.25
CA PHE A 48 -5.21 -2.94 -3.01
C PHE A 48 -6.06 -1.75 -3.44
N PHE A 49 -5.45 -0.58 -3.45
CA PHE A 49 -6.05 0.64 -3.97
C PHE A 49 -5.05 1.35 -4.88
N PRO A 50 -5.48 1.91 -6.01
CA PRO A 50 -4.58 2.63 -6.90
C PRO A 50 -4.10 3.96 -6.30
N LEU A 51 -4.91 4.58 -5.43
CA LEU A 51 -4.62 5.86 -4.79
C LEU A 51 -4.77 5.78 -3.26
N PRO A 52 -3.97 6.54 -2.50
CA PRO A 52 -4.08 6.63 -1.05
C PRO A 52 -5.45 7.15 -0.62
N GLU A 53 -6.04 8.10 -1.37
CA GLU A 53 -7.31 8.69 -0.98
C GLU A 53 -8.47 7.69 -1.05
N LEU A 54 -8.39 6.69 -1.92
CA LEU A 54 -9.39 5.63 -1.99
C LEU A 54 -9.31 4.72 -0.76
N ALA A 55 -8.10 4.44 -0.27
CA ALA A 55 -7.93 3.73 0.99
C ALA A 55 -8.44 4.57 2.17
N GLU A 56 -8.17 5.88 2.18
CA GLU A 56 -8.68 6.79 3.22
C GLU A 56 -10.20 6.92 3.20
N ALA A 57 -10.83 6.96 2.02
CA ALA A 57 -12.27 6.98 1.86
C ALA A 57 -12.96 5.71 2.41
N GLU A 58 -12.28 4.57 2.35
CA GLU A 58 -12.71 3.31 2.97
C GLU A 58 -12.38 3.23 4.47
N GLY A 59 -11.83 4.29 5.07
CA GLY A 59 -11.54 4.40 6.50
C GLY A 59 -10.17 3.85 6.94
N PHE A 60 -9.28 3.52 5.99
CA PHE A 60 -7.91 3.11 6.34
C PHE A 60 -7.04 4.32 6.67
N ARG A 61 -6.17 4.18 7.67
CA ARG A 61 -5.22 5.23 8.07
C ARG A 61 -3.84 5.02 7.46
N PRO A 62 -3.10 6.10 7.16
CA PRO A 62 -1.76 6.00 6.62
C PRO A 62 -0.80 5.34 7.60
N CYS A 63 0.04 4.43 7.10
CA CYS A 63 1.11 3.83 7.88
C CYS A 63 2.13 4.88 8.33
N ARG A 64 2.41 4.92 9.63
CA ARG A 64 3.39 5.84 10.23
C ARG A 64 4.86 5.44 9.98
N ARG A 65 5.13 4.28 9.37
CA ARG A 65 6.50 3.82 9.08
C ARG A 65 6.93 4.19 7.68
N CYS A 66 6.10 3.86 6.69
CA CYS A 66 6.40 4.15 5.29
C CYS A 66 5.81 5.49 4.81
N HIS A 67 5.02 6.16 5.65
CA HIS A 67 4.40 7.46 5.38
C HIS A 67 3.91 7.59 3.94
N PRO A 68 2.94 6.76 3.50
CA PRO A 68 2.55 6.74 2.10
C PRO A 68 2.12 8.15 1.69
N ARG A 69 1.33 8.88 2.46
CA ARG A 69 0.88 10.23 2.11
C ARG A 69 1.96 11.34 2.01
N ARG A 70 3.25 11.08 2.21
CA ARG A 70 4.31 12.12 2.05
C ARG A 70 4.57 12.41 0.58
N ALA A 71 4.92 13.67 0.28
CA ALA A 71 5.14 14.18 -1.07
C ALA A 71 6.18 13.39 -1.91
N ASP A 72 7.13 12.69 -1.27
CA ASP A 72 8.10 11.82 -1.98
C ASP A 72 7.46 10.57 -2.60
N TRP A 73 6.22 10.25 -2.23
CA TRP A 73 5.51 9.05 -2.65
C TRP A 73 4.22 9.36 -3.45
N ASP A 74 3.91 10.61 -3.79
CA ASP A 74 2.63 10.93 -4.47
C ASP A 74 2.46 10.10 -5.76
N PRO A 75 1.48 9.20 -5.83
CA PRO A 75 1.27 8.33 -7.00
C PRO A 75 0.86 9.07 -8.26
N ARG A 76 0.66 10.39 -8.18
CA ARG A 76 0.37 11.27 -9.32
C ARG A 76 1.60 11.99 -9.87
N LEU A 77 2.75 11.90 -9.20
CA LEU A 77 3.98 12.59 -9.59
C LEU A 77 4.85 11.81 -10.58
N ASP A 78 4.34 10.74 -11.20
CA ASP A 78 4.99 9.98 -12.29
C ASP A 78 4.29 10.21 -13.62
#